data_AF-A0A832HC52-F1
#
_entry.id   AF-A0A832HC52-F1
#
_cell.length_a   1.000
_cell.length_b   1.000
_cell.length_c   1.000
_cell.angle_alpha   90.00
_cell.angle_beta   90.00
_cell.angle_gamma   90.00
#
_symmetry.space_group_name_H-M   'P 1'
#
loop_
_entity.id
_entity.type
_entity.pdbx_description
1 polymer ?
#
loop_
_entity_poly.entity_id
_entity_poly.type
_entity_poly.pdbx_seq_one_letter_code
_entity_poly.pdbx_strand_id
1 'polypeptide(L)' 'MNIIIVLLVLLLLFGGGGFYFGGPVFGGGALGLILVIGLVVYFMGGFRRGG' A
#
# COMPACT_ATOMS: atom_id res chain seq x y z
N MET A 1 9.14 -16.53 -2.81
CA MET A 1 8.44 -15.47 -3.57
C MET A 1 7.27 -16.11 -4.31
N ASN A 2 6.04 -15.99 -3.80
CA ASN A 2 4.86 -16.59 -4.44
C ASN A 2 4.23 -15.55 -5.39
N ILE A 3 4.03 -15.89 -6.66
CA ILE A 3 3.51 -14.99 -7.69
C ILE A 3 2.13 -14.43 -7.34
N ILE A 4 1.32 -15.20 -6.60
CA ILE A 4 -0.01 -14.78 -6.13
C ILE A 4 0.11 -13.61 -5.15
N ILE A 5 1.12 -13.63 -4.27
CA ILE A 5 1.37 -12.55 -3.30
C ILE A 5 1.75 -11.26 -4.03
N VAL A 6 2.57 -11.35 -5.07
CA VAL A 6 2.99 -10.20 -5.87
C VAL A 6 1.78 -9.55 -6.56
N LEU A 7 0.90 -10.35 -7.16
CA LEU A 7 -0.30 -9.84 -7.84
C LEU A 7 -1.29 -9.16 -6.87
N LEU A 8 -1.46 -9.68 -5.65
CA LEU A 8 -2.31 -9.05 -4.63
C LEU A 8 -1.75 -7.69 -4.17
N VAL A 9 -0.43 -7.58 -4.03
CA VAL A 9 0.22 -6.29 -3.71
C VAL A 9 0.02 -5.30 -4.86
N LEU A 10 0.22 -5.73 -6.11
CA LEU A 10 0.02 -4.86 -7.27
C LEU A 10 -1.45 -4.42 -7.41
N LEU A 11 -2.41 -5.31 -7.17
CA LEU A 11 -3.83 -4.97 -7.18
C LEU A 11 -4.19 -3.98 -6.07
N LEU A 12 -3.60 -4.13 -4.88
CA LEU A 12 -3.84 -3.24 -3.75
C LEU A 12 -3.17 -1.87 -3.90
N LEU A 13 -1.98 -1.83 -4.51
CA LEU A 13 -1.23 -0.60 -4.76
C LEU A 13 -1.73 0.16 -5.99
N PHE A 14 -2.15 -0.54 -7.05
CA PHE A 14 -2.40 0.05 -8.37
C PHE A 14 -3.81 -0.21 -8.94
N GLY A 15 -4.63 -1.06 -8.32
CA GLY A 15 -5.82 -1.65 -8.92
C GLY A 15 -7.18 -1.31 -8.30
N GLY A 16 -7.26 -0.28 -7.45
CA GLY A 16 -8.54 0.24 -6.95
C GLY A 16 -8.82 1.61 -7.56
N GLY A 17 -9.99 1.79 -8.19
CA GLY A 17 -10.43 2.98 -8.97
C GLY A 17 -10.43 4.35 -8.28
N GLY A 18 -9.71 4.53 -7.18
CA GLY A 18 -9.43 5.82 -6.54
C GLY A 18 -8.15 6.52 -6.98
N PHE A 19 -7.23 5.86 -7.68
CA PHE A 19 -5.95 6.47 -8.09
C PHE A 19 -6.01 7.28 -9.39
N TYR A 20 -7.02 7.05 -10.22
CA TYR A 20 -7.04 7.61 -11.57
C TYR A 20 -7.93 8.85 -11.72
N PHE A 21 -9.04 8.99 -10.98
CA PHE A 21 -9.90 10.19 -11.00
C PHE A 21 -10.71 10.31 -9.69
N GLY A 22 -10.27 11.16 -8.75
CA GLY A 22 -11.11 11.61 -7.63
C GLY A 22 -11.07 10.82 -6.32
N GLY A 23 -10.07 9.96 -6.10
CA GLY A 23 -9.87 9.34 -4.79
C GLY A 23 -10.89 8.23 -4.47
N PRO A 24 -10.49 7.17 -3.76
CA PRO A 24 -11.39 6.08 -3.41
C PRO A 24 -12.20 6.53 -2.20
N VAL A 25 -13.45 6.89 -2.47
CA VAL A 25 -14.36 7.41 -1.46
C VAL A 25 -14.51 6.44 -0.26
N PHE A 26 -14.45 5.10 -0.42
CA PHE A 26 -14.43 4.15 0.72
C PHE A 26 -13.82 2.76 0.42
N GLY A 27 -12.54 2.63 0.03
CA GLY A 27 -11.93 1.29 0.17
C GLY A 27 -10.58 1.01 -0.45
N GLY A 28 -10.26 1.57 -1.63
CA GLY A 28 -9.05 1.17 -2.36
C GLY A 28 -7.77 1.91 -1.95
N GLY A 29 -7.86 3.21 -1.67
CA GLY A 29 -6.68 4.08 -1.57
C GLY A 29 -6.47 4.70 -0.22
N ALA A 30 -7.43 4.66 0.72
CA ALA A 30 -7.10 4.91 2.12
C ALA A 30 -6.16 3.82 2.63
N LEU A 31 -6.49 2.53 2.39
CA LEU A 31 -5.63 1.41 2.72
C LEU A 31 -4.35 1.39 1.87
N GLY A 32 -4.45 1.64 0.55
CA GLY A 32 -3.27 1.76 -0.31
C GLY A 32 -2.31 2.85 0.16
N LEU A 33 -2.82 4.04 0.50
CA LEU A 33 -2.02 5.15 1.01
C LEU A 33 -1.38 4.83 2.36
N ILE A 34 -2.12 4.22 3.29
CA ILE A 34 -1.58 3.79 4.59
C ILE A 34 -0.42 2.81 4.38
N LEU A 35 -0.55 1.86 3.46
CA LEU A 35 0.51 0.89 3.15
C LEU A 35 1.71 1.54 2.48
N VAL A 36 1.49 2.47 1.55
CA VAL A 36 2.57 3.26 0.93
C VAL A 36 3.32 4.07 1.98
N ILE A 37 2.61 4.77 2.86
CA ILE A 37 3.21 5.53 3.96
C ILE A 37 4.00 4.60 4.88
N GLY A 38 3.43 3.45 5.27
CA GLY A 38 4.12 2.45 6.09
C GLY A 38 5.39 1.92 5.43
N LEU A 39 5.36 1.68 4.12
CA LEU A 39 6.52 1.23 3.35
C LEU A 39 7.63 2.28 3.30
N VAL A 40 7.27 3.56 3.08
CA VAL A 40 8.21 4.68 3.13
C VAL A 40 8.86 4.77 4.51
N VAL A 41 8.06 4.73 5.57
CA VAL A 41 8.55 4.77 6.96
C VAL A 41 9.47 3.59 7.26
N TYR A 42 9.11 2.38 6.81
CA TYR A 42 9.96 1.19 6.95
C TYR A 42 11.32 1.36 6.26
N PHE A 43 11.36 1.86 5.02
CA PHE A 43 12.63 2.11 4.32
C PHE A 43 13.45 3.25 4.91
N MET A 44 12.80 4.27 5.50
CA MET A 44 13.47 5.30 6.30
C MET A 44 13.99 4.79 7.66
N GLY A 45 13.76 3.51 7.98
CA GLY A 45 14.25 2.88 9.20
C GLY A 45 13.30 2.92 10.38
N GLY A 46 12.04 3.34 10.18
CA GLY A 46 10.95 3.16 11.13
C GLY A 46 10.51 1.69 11.25
N PHE A 47 9.69 1.41 12.26
CA PHE A 47 9.23 0.05 12.64
C PHE A 47 10.31 -0.95 13.09
N ARG A 48 11.58 -0.54 13.15
CA ARG A 48 12.60 -1.29 13.90
C ARG A 48 12.16 -1.30 15.36
N ARG A 49 11.79 -2.47 15.87
CA ARG A 49 11.51 -2.70 17.29
C ARG A 49 12.77 -2.28 18.05
N GLY A 50 12.68 -1.19 18.82
CA GLY A 50 13.77 -0.79 19.70
C GLY A 50 14.14 -1.98 20.59
N GLY A 51 15.44 -2.24 20.71
CA GLY A 51 15.98 -3.12 21.75
C GLY A 51 15.73 -2.54 23.13
#